data_AF-A0A7W7ZUR6-F1
#
_entry.id   AF-A0A7W7ZUR6-F1
#
_cell.length_a   1.000
_cell.length_b   1.000
_cell.length_c   1.000
_cell.angle_alpha   90.00
_cell.angle_beta   90.00
_cell.angle_gamma   90.00
#
_symmetry.space_group_name_H-M   'P 1'
#
loop_
_entity.id
_entity.type
_entity.pdbx_description
1 polymer ?
#
loop_
_entity_poly.entity_id
_entity_poly.type
_entity_poly.pdbx_seq_one_letter_code
_entity_poly.pdbx_strand_id
1 'polypeptide(L)'
;MSHEASPSYFTQFELPQHLHIDLPTLEKAFYAQSRRLHPDRFAAKPQAEQDAALAASSRLNDAYRTLRDPIARTEYLLALEGIQLEEQSRAATDAAKAAGTEKKQVAPPDLLEEAFELNMQLEEMRIAKKMGEDDPQTRRDLEQAQQHFTAMLSESQQQLEALWSKWDAAVDANDATAKDSAKQALVALLNRRSYIRNLVRDVNEALES
;
A
#
# COMPACT_ATOMS: atom_id res chain seq x y z
N MET A 1 2.78 -10.32 33.87
CA MET A 1 2.90 -11.07 32.60
C MET A 1 3.09 -10.04 31.51
N SER A 2 4.34 -9.68 31.24
CA SER A 2 4.67 -8.72 30.18
C SER A 2 4.31 -9.38 28.85
N HIS A 3 3.36 -8.82 28.09
CA HIS A 3 3.24 -9.19 26.69
C HIS A 3 4.55 -8.78 26.02
N GLU A 4 5.43 -9.75 25.73
CA GLU A 4 6.54 -9.49 24.82
C GLU A 4 5.93 -9.02 23.52
N ALA A 5 6.09 -7.72 23.25
CA ALA A 5 5.72 -7.15 21.97
C ALA A 5 6.49 -7.92 20.90
N SER A 6 5.75 -8.67 20.09
CA SER A 6 6.25 -9.36 18.93
C SER A 6 7.21 -8.46 18.15
N PRO A 7 8.47 -8.85 17.91
CA PRO A 7 9.48 -7.97 17.31
C PRO A 7 9.03 -7.47 15.94
N SER A 8 9.32 -6.21 15.62
CA SER A 8 8.93 -5.66 14.31
C SER A 8 9.57 -6.45 13.17
N TYR A 9 9.02 -6.33 11.96
CA TYR A 9 9.58 -6.97 10.77
C TYR A 9 11.01 -6.48 10.50
N PHE A 10 11.30 -5.20 10.76
CA PHE A 10 12.66 -4.66 10.67
C PHE A 10 13.60 -5.41 11.62
N THR A 11 13.22 -5.57 12.89
CA THR A 11 14.01 -6.30 13.89
C THR A 11 14.18 -7.78 13.52
N GLN A 12 13.16 -8.41 12.93
CA GLN A 12 13.22 -9.81 12.49
C GLN A 12 14.29 -10.06 11.41
N PHE A 13 14.55 -9.06 10.57
CA PHE A 13 15.60 -9.10 9.54
C PHE A 13 16.89 -8.39 9.96
N GLU A 14 17.01 -7.97 11.23
CA GLU A 14 18.15 -7.21 11.75
C GLU A 14 18.41 -5.91 10.96
N LEU A 15 17.33 -5.30 10.47
CA LEU A 15 17.36 -4.06 9.70
C LEU A 15 17.02 -2.86 10.59
N PRO A 16 17.63 -1.68 10.34
CA PRO A 16 17.15 -0.43 10.91
C PRO A 16 15.74 -0.13 10.40
N GLN A 17 14.99 0.71 11.12
CA GLN A 17 13.65 1.17 10.71
C GLN A 17 13.75 2.24 9.60
N HIS A 18 14.51 1.93 8.56
CA HIS A 18 14.70 2.76 7.38
C HIS A 18 13.75 2.31 6.28
N LEU A 19 13.28 3.27 5.49
CA LEU A 19 12.44 3.01 4.33
C LEU A 19 13.29 2.68 3.10
N HIS A 20 14.55 3.11 3.03
CA HIS A 20 15.52 2.53 2.11
C HIS A 20 16.06 1.21 2.64
N ILE A 21 15.56 0.11 2.06
CA ILE A 21 16.04 -1.25 2.34
C ILE A 21 16.83 -1.78 1.14
N ASP A 22 17.99 -2.37 1.41
CA ASP A 22 18.71 -3.22 0.46
C ASP A 22 17.93 -4.53 0.22
N LEU A 23 17.13 -4.55 -0.85
CA LEU A 23 16.29 -5.70 -1.22
C LEU A 23 17.08 -6.99 -1.42
N PRO A 24 18.24 -7.01 -2.11
CA PRO A 24 19.13 -8.18 -2.14
C PRO A 24 19.51 -8.73 -0.77
N THR A 25 19.78 -7.86 0.21
CA THR A 25 20.13 -8.29 1.57
C THR A 25 18.90 -8.85 2.30
N LEU A 26 17.74 -8.21 2.17
CA LEU A 26 16.47 -8.70 2.69
C LEU A 26 16.13 -10.11 2.14
N GLU A 27 16.28 -10.30 0.83
CA GLU A 27 15.99 -11.58 0.16
C GLU A 27 16.94 -12.70 0.63
N LYS A 28 18.24 -12.41 0.77
CA LYS A 28 19.20 -13.36 1.34
C LYS A 28 18.85 -13.77 2.77
N ALA A 29 18.47 -12.80 3.61
CA ALA A 29 18.06 -13.05 4.99
C ALA A 29 16.78 -13.90 5.04
N PHE A 30 15.80 -13.59 4.20
CA PHE A 30 14.57 -14.37 4.04
C PHE A 30 14.86 -15.83 3.69
N TYR A 31 15.67 -16.10 2.66
CA TYR A 31 16.00 -17.48 2.28
C TYR A 31 16.77 -18.21 3.37
N ALA A 32 17.66 -17.53 4.10
CA ALA A 32 18.40 -18.13 5.21
C ALA A 32 17.46 -18.54 6.37
N GLN A 33 16.51 -17.68 6.73
CA GLN A 33 15.54 -17.96 7.80
C GLN A 33 14.49 -18.98 7.36
N SER A 34 14.01 -18.92 6.11
CA SER A 34 13.04 -19.87 5.55
C SER A 34 13.56 -21.31 5.58
N ARG A 35 14.86 -21.52 5.23
CA ARG A 35 15.51 -22.82 5.37
C ARG A 35 15.54 -23.34 6.81
N ARG A 36 15.65 -22.46 7.80
CA ARG A 36 15.65 -22.85 9.23
C ARG A 36 14.26 -23.25 9.72
N LEU A 37 13.22 -22.61 9.17
CA LEU A 37 11.81 -22.79 9.53
C LEU A 37 11.05 -23.76 8.61
N HIS A 38 11.76 -24.46 7.71
CA HIS A 38 11.12 -25.36 6.74
C HIS A 38 10.34 -26.49 7.45
N PRO A 39 9.07 -26.75 7.09
CA PRO A 39 8.22 -27.74 7.75
C PRO A 39 8.88 -29.13 7.89
N ASP A 40 9.62 -29.58 6.87
CA ASP A 40 10.34 -30.86 6.90
C ASP A 40 11.31 -31.01 8.09
N ARG A 41 11.87 -29.90 8.60
CA ARG A 41 12.76 -29.93 9.77
C ARG A 41 12.01 -30.20 11.07
N PHE A 42 10.71 -29.96 11.08
CA PHE A 42 9.83 -30.11 12.23
C PHE A 42 8.86 -31.30 12.07
N ALA A 43 8.85 -31.99 10.92
CA ALA A 43 7.93 -33.11 10.66
C ALA A 43 8.01 -34.24 11.70
N ALA A 44 9.19 -34.46 12.31
CA ALA A 44 9.40 -35.44 13.37
C ALA A 44 9.25 -34.87 14.80
N LYS A 45 8.88 -33.60 14.94
CA LYS A 45 8.72 -32.90 16.22
C LYS A 45 7.30 -33.03 16.77
N PRO A 46 7.08 -32.79 18.07
CA PRO A 46 5.74 -32.71 18.64
C PRO A 46 4.86 -31.69 17.91
N GLN A 47 3.54 -31.90 17.89
CA GLN A 47 2.58 -31.03 17.18
C GLN A 47 2.74 -29.55 17.55
N ALA A 48 2.96 -29.24 18.83
CA ALA A 48 3.17 -27.86 19.29
C ALA A 48 4.39 -27.20 18.64
N GLU A 49 5.48 -27.94 18.41
CA GLU A 49 6.68 -27.44 17.71
C GLU A 49 6.43 -27.27 16.21
N GLN A 50 5.62 -28.16 15.60
CA GLN A 50 5.20 -28.03 14.21
C GLN A 50 4.35 -26.79 13.99
N ASP A 51 3.36 -26.57 14.84
CA ASP A 51 2.46 -25.42 14.78
C ASP A 51 3.24 -24.11 15.00
N ALA A 52 4.19 -24.10 15.94
CA ALA A 52 5.07 -22.96 16.18
C ALA A 52 5.95 -22.64 14.96
N ALA A 53 6.53 -23.67 14.32
CA ALA A 53 7.33 -23.50 13.10
C ALA A 53 6.49 -22.98 11.93
N LEU A 54 5.25 -23.47 11.78
CA LEU A 54 4.31 -23.01 10.75
C LEU A 54 3.94 -21.54 10.97
N ALA A 55 3.59 -21.14 12.20
CA ALA A 55 3.29 -19.76 12.55
C ALA A 55 4.49 -18.84 12.29
N ALA A 56 5.70 -19.26 12.67
CA ALA A 56 6.93 -18.51 12.41
C ALA A 56 7.22 -18.37 10.91
N SER A 57 7.00 -19.43 10.12
CA SER A 57 7.15 -19.40 8.66
C SER A 57 6.15 -18.47 7.99
N SER A 58 4.88 -18.49 8.41
CA SER A 58 3.86 -17.55 7.93
C SER A 58 4.26 -16.11 8.22
N ARG A 59 4.66 -15.82 9.47
CA ARG A 59 5.12 -14.50 9.87
C ARG A 59 6.32 -14.04 9.06
N LEU A 60 7.28 -14.93 8.80
CA LEU A 60 8.45 -14.63 7.97
C LEU A 60 8.05 -14.24 6.54
N ASN A 61 7.10 -14.96 5.95
CA ASN A 61 6.58 -14.64 4.62
C ASN A 61 5.87 -13.28 4.61
N ASP A 62 5.04 -13.00 5.62
CA ASP A 62 4.35 -11.73 5.74
C ASP A 62 5.36 -10.58 5.90
N ALA A 63 6.34 -10.74 6.78
CA ALA A 63 7.41 -9.77 6.99
C ALA A 63 8.18 -9.48 5.69
N TYR A 64 8.57 -10.52 4.95
CA TYR A 64 9.27 -10.37 3.67
C TYR A 64 8.41 -9.66 2.63
N ARG A 65 7.14 -10.07 2.47
CA ARG A 65 6.22 -9.46 1.51
C ARG A 65 5.98 -7.98 1.82
N THR A 66 5.75 -7.66 3.10
CA THR A 66 5.55 -6.28 3.56
C THR A 66 6.78 -5.43 3.34
N LEU A 67 7.98 -5.88 3.72
CA LEU A 67 9.19 -5.06 3.58
C LEU A 67 9.69 -4.96 2.13
N ARG A 68 9.36 -5.92 1.27
CA ARG A 68 9.75 -5.89 -0.14
C ARG A 68 8.91 -4.90 -0.96
N ASP A 69 7.63 -4.76 -0.66
CA ASP A 69 6.74 -3.84 -1.35
C ASP A 69 6.91 -2.40 -0.83
N PRO A 70 7.25 -1.41 -1.68
CA PRO A 70 7.44 -0.02 -1.28
C PRO A 70 6.27 0.58 -0.48
N ILE A 71 5.04 0.31 -0.93
CA ILE A 71 3.85 0.88 -0.33
C ILE A 71 3.61 0.19 1.01
N ALA A 72 3.48 -1.13 1.02
CA ALA A 72 3.24 -1.92 2.24
C ALA A 72 4.31 -1.69 3.31
N ARG A 73 5.59 -1.52 2.92
CA ARG A 73 6.67 -1.17 3.84
C ARG A 73 6.43 0.18 4.50
N THR A 74 6.06 1.19 3.71
CA THR A 74 5.77 2.54 4.20
C THR A 74 4.57 2.51 5.14
N GLU A 75 3.49 1.84 4.75
CA GLU A 75 2.30 1.72 5.60
C GLU A 75 2.59 0.97 6.90
N TYR A 76 3.39 -0.10 6.83
CA TYR A 76 3.79 -0.85 8.02
C TYR A 76 4.60 0.01 8.98
N LEU A 77 5.54 0.81 8.47
CA LEU A 77 6.30 1.74 9.29
C LEU A 77 5.39 2.81 9.91
N LEU A 78 4.43 3.36 9.17
CA LEU A 78 3.44 4.29 9.72
C LEU A 78 2.57 3.64 10.81
N ALA A 79 2.23 2.36 10.66
CA ALA A 79 1.51 1.60 11.69
C ALA A 79 2.33 1.41 12.97
N LEU A 80 3.66 1.21 12.87
CA LEU A 80 4.55 1.19 14.03
C LEU A 80 4.59 2.54 14.75
N GLU A 81 4.38 3.64 14.02
CA GLU A 81 4.27 5.00 14.54
C GLU A 81 2.86 5.36 15.02
N GLY A 82 1.93 4.39 15.07
CA GLY A 82 0.57 4.55 15.56
C GLY A 82 -0.42 5.13 14.53
N ILE A 83 -0.05 5.19 13.25
CA ILE A 83 -0.92 5.69 12.19
C ILE A 83 -1.55 4.52 11.44
N GLN A 84 -2.87 4.47 11.42
CA GLN A 84 -3.63 3.54 10.59
C GLN A 84 -4.18 4.27 9.36
N LEU A 85 -3.74 3.84 8.17
CA LEU A 85 -4.25 4.37 6.92
C LEU A 85 -5.61 3.74 6.58
N GLU A 86 -6.48 4.51 5.93
CA GLU A 86 -7.87 4.13 5.69
C GLU A 86 -8.01 2.81 4.91
N GLU A 87 -7.11 2.56 3.95
CA GLU A 87 -7.09 1.32 3.15
C GLU A 87 -6.75 0.05 3.93
N GLN A 88 -6.06 0.16 5.07
CA GLN A 88 -5.68 -1.02 5.85
C GLN A 88 -6.83 -1.64 6.63
N SER A 89 -7.95 -0.94 6.76
CA SER A 89 -9.14 -1.55 7.36
C SER A 89 -9.83 -2.43 6.30
N ARG A 90 -9.37 -3.69 6.16
CA ARG A 90 -10.16 -4.76 5.53
C ARG A 90 -11.61 -4.71 6.00
N ALA A 91 -11.81 -4.45 7.29
CA ALA A 91 -13.10 -4.20 7.90
C ALA A 91 -13.89 -3.02 7.30
N ALA A 92 -13.27 -1.89 6.91
CA ALA A 92 -14.01 -0.80 6.26
C ALA A 92 -14.28 -1.06 4.79
N THR A 93 -13.38 -1.72 4.06
CA THR A 93 -13.66 -2.18 2.67
C THR A 93 -14.74 -3.26 2.64
N ASP A 94 -14.71 -4.23 3.56
CA ASP A 94 -15.68 -5.31 3.64
C ASP A 94 -17.02 -4.80 4.18
N ALA A 95 -17.02 -3.85 5.14
CA ALA A 95 -18.25 -3.19 5.59
C ALA A 95 -18.84 -2.24 4.53
N ALA A 96 -18.01 -1.54 3.75
CA ALA A 96 -18.46 -0.69 2.65
C ALA A 96 -19.12 -1.52 1.53
N LYS A 97 -18.48 -2.64 1.16
CA LYS A 97 -19.05 -3.62 0.22
C LYS A 97 -20.34 -4.26 0.73
N ALA A 98 -20.39 -4.62 2.01
CA ALA A 98 -21.59 -5.21 2.63
C ALA A 98 -22.74 -4.20 2.78
N ALA A 99 -22.44 -2.91 2.96
CA ALA A 99 -23.43 -1.85 3.12
C ALA A 99 -23.88 -1.21 1.79
N GLY A 100 -23.35 -1.64 0.64
CA GLY A 100 -23.64 -1.03 -0.66
C GLY A 100 -23.26 0.45 -0.73
N THR A 101 -22.38 0.90 0.16
CA THR A 101 -21.92 2.29 0.24
C THR A 101 -20.45 2.28 -0.14
N GLU A 102 -20.14 2.73 -1.36
CA GLU A 102 -18.79 3.19 -1.64
C GLU A 102 -18.49 4.32 -0.67
N LYS A 103 -17.67 4.07 0.34
CA LYS A 103 -17.11 5.14 1.14
C LYS A 103 -16.26 5.98 0.20
N LYS A 104 -16.82 7.08 -0.30
CA LYS A 104 -16.11 8.05 -1.12
C LYS A 104 -14.99 8.63 -0.28
N GLN A 105 -13.78 8.15 -0.53
CA GLN A 105 -12.57 8.75 -0.04
C GLN A 105 -12.59 10.22 -0.46
N VAL A 106 -12.37 11.13 0.50
CA VAL A 106 -12.44 12.57 0.20
C VAL A 106 -11.34 12.89 -0.80
N ALA A 107 -11.73 13.44 -1.95
CA ALA A 107 -10.78 13.81 -2.98
C ALA A 107 -9.78 14.83 -2.41
N PRO A 108 -8.47 14.62 -2.62
CA PRO A 108 -7.47 15.63 -2.30
C PRO A 108 -7.84 16.97 -2.95
N PRO A 109 -7.66 18.12 -2.26
CA PRO A 109 -8.08 19.41 -2.80
C PRO A 109 -7.49 19.74 -4.17
N ASP A 110 -6.27 19.27 -4.44
CA ASP A 110 -5.56 19.42 -5.73
C ASP A 110 -6.13 18.53 -6.85
N LEU A 111 -6.92 17.50 -6.52
CA LEU A 111 -7.51 16.57 -7.49
C LEU A 111 -9.03 16.75 -7.66
N LEU A 112 -9.63 17.71 -6.94
CA LEU A 112 -11.09 17.86 -6.94
C LEU A 112 -11.66 18.14 -8.33
N GLU A 113 -11.01 19.02 -9.09
CA GLU A 113 -11.43 19.40 -10.43
C GLU A 113 -11.27 18.23 -11.41
N GLU A 114 -10.07 17.65 -11.50
CA GLU A 114 -9.78 16.51 -12.38
C GLU A 114 -10.68 15.29 -12.06
N ALA A 115 -10.94 15.04 -10.77
CA ALA A 115 -11.85 13.95 -10.36
C ALA A 115 -13.31 14.26 -10.71
N PHE A 116 -13.74 15.51 -10.63
CA PHE A 116 -15.08 15.90 -11.03
C PHE A 116 -15.27 15.72 -12.54
N GLU A 117 -14.31 16.19 -13.34
CA GLU A 117 -14.30 16.03 -14.79
C GLU A 117 -14.35 14.55 -15.19
N LEU A 118 -13.49 13.72 -14.58
CA LEU A 118 -13.49 12.28 -14.84
C LEU A 118 -14.84 11.64 -14.49
N ASN A 119 -15.43 11.99 -13.34
CA ASN A 119 -16.74 11.46 -12.95
C ASN A 119 -17.84 11.81 -13.96
N MET A 120 -17.78 13.00 -14.56
CA MET A 120 -18.70 13.38 -15.64
C MET A 120 -18.50 12.51 -16.88
N GLN A 121 -17.25 12.32 -17.32
CA GLN A 121 -16.92 11.47 -18.49
C GLN A 121 -17.35 10.02 -18.28
N LEU A 122 -17.15 9.48 -17.07
CA LEU A 122 -17.59 8.13 -16.71
C LEU A 122 -19.11 8.00 -16.78
N GLU A 123 -19.86 8.99 -16.30
CA GLU A 123 -21.32 8.99 -16.37
C GLU A 123 -21.82 9.13 -17.81
N GLU A 124 -21.19 9.97 -18.62
CA GLU A 124 -21.48 10.12 -20.04
C GLU A 124 -21.27 8.80 -20.79
N MET A 125 -20.12 8.14 -20.59
CA MET A 125 -19.84 6.82 -21.16
C MET A 125 -20.88 5.78 -20.75
N ARG A 126 -21.31 5.81 -19.48
CA ARG A 126 -22.32 4.90 -18.96
C ARG A 126 -23.70 5.14 -19.59
N ILE A 127 -24.06 6.40 -19.85
CA ILE A 127 -25.31 6.76 -20.52
C ILE A 127 -25.28 6.33 -21.99
N ALA A 128 -24.19 6.62 -22.72
CA ALA A 128 -24.02 6.21 -24.11
C ALA A 128 -24.18 4.69 -24.27
N LYS A 129 -23.51 3.90 -23.41
CA LYS A 129 -23.65 2.44 -23.39
C LYS A 129 -25.08 1.97 -23.13
N LYS A 130 -25.81 2.60 -22.20
CA LYS A 130 -27.22 2.26 -21.93
C LYS A 130 -28.14 2.52 -23.11
N MET A 131 -27.81 3.50 -23.94
CA MET A 131 -28.54 3.81 -25.17
C MET A 131 -28.09 2.92 -26.35
N GLY A 132 -27.09 2.07 -26.16
CA GLY A 132 -26.50 1.26 -27.23
C GLY A 132 -25.67 2.09 -28.22
N GLU A 133 -25.26 3.28 -27.82
CA GLU A 133 -24.38 4.18 -28.57
C GLU A 133 -22.93 3.93 -28.16
N ASP A 134 -22.03 3.99 -29.14
CA ASP A 134 -20.59 4.09 -28.88
C ASP A 134 -20.20 5.55 -29.05
N ASP A 135 -19.49 6.09 -28.06
CA ASP A 135 -18.95 7.44 -28.11
C ASP A 135 -17.41 7.39 -28.15
N PRO A 136 -16.83 7.41 -29.37
CA PRO A 136 -15.38 7.39 -29.54
C PRO A 136 -14.67 8.59 -28.92
N GLN A 137 -15.37 9.73 -28.73
CA GLN A 137 -14.76 10.92 -28.13
C GLN A 137 -14.63 10.74 -26.62
N THR A 138 -15.72 10.39 -25.94
CA THR A 138 -15.68 10.08 -24.50
C THR A 138 -14.68 8.95 -24.20
N ARG A 139 -14.60 7.93 -25.05
CA ARG A 139 -13.58 6.86 -24.91
C ARG A 139 -12.15 7.41 -24.96
N ARG A 140 -11.84 8.29 -25.92
CA ARG A 140 -10.50 8.91 -26.02
C ARG A 140 -10.19 9.79 -24.82
N ASP A 141 -11.19 10.52 -24.30
CA ASP A 141 -11.00 11.39 -23.14
C ASP A 141 -10.72 10.56 -21.88
N LEU A 142 -11.42 9.42 -21.71
CA LEU A 142 -11.12 8.44 -20.65
C LEU A 142 -9.72 7.81 -20.81
N GLU A 143 -9.28 7.49 -22.02
CA GLU A 143 -7.92 7.00 -22.29
C GLU A 143 -6.85 8.05 -21.93
N GLN A 144 -7.11 9.33 -22.20
CA GLN A 144 -6.22 10.43 -21.78
C GLN A 144 -6.19 10.59 -20.26
N ALA A 145 -7.35 10.54 -19.60
CA ALA A 145 -7.45 10.58 -18.14
C ALA A 145 -6.70 9.39 -17.50
N GLN A 146 -6.84 8.18 -18.05
CA GLN A 146 -6.08 7.00 -17.62
C GLN A 146 -4.57 7.24 -17.68
N GLN A 147 -4.08 7.78 -18.80
CA GLN A 147 -2.66 8.08 -18.99
C GLN A 147 -2.16 9.12 -17.98
N HIS A 148 -2.94 10.21 -17.79
CA HIS A 148 -2.64 11.27 -16.83
C HIS A 148 -2.53 10.74 -15.40
N PHE A 149 -3.57 10.05 -14.90
CA PHE A 149 -3.55 9.52 -13.53
C PHE A 149 -2.48 8.43 -13.33
N THR A 150 -2.19 7.63 -14.37
CA THR A 150 -1.07 6.67 -14.33
C THR A 150 0.28 7.38 -14.22
N ALA A 151 0.47 8.49 -14.94
CA ALA A 151 1.67 9.31 -14.82
C ALA A 151 1.80 9.91 -13.41
N MET A 152 0.70 10.38 -12.82
CA MET A 152 0.70 10.87 -11.43
C MET A 152 1.03 9.78 -10.42
N LEU A 153 0.60 8.53 -10.63
CA LEU A 153 1.04 7.39 -9.80
C LEU A 153 2.55 7.17 -9.89
N SER A 154 3.12 7.26 -11.10
CA SER A 154 4.57 7.17 -11.28
C SER A 154 5.32 8.32 -10.60
N GLU A 155 4.80 9.54 -10.66
CA GLU A 155 5.38 10.69 -9.96
C GLU A 155 5.32 10.52 -8.44
N SER A 156 4.19 10.00 -7.93
CA SER A 156 4.03 9.72 -6.49
C SER A 156 5.06 8.73 -5.97
N GLN A 157 5.54 7.81 -6.82
CA GLN A 157 6.63 6.89 -6.46
C GLN A 157 7.96 7.62 -6.25
N GLN A 158 8.28 8.61 -7.09
CA GLN A 158 9.48 9.43 -6.91
C GLN A 158 9.39 10.31 -5.66
N GLN A 159 8.21 10.88 -5.41
CA GLN A 159 7.95 11.66 -4.19
C GLN A 159 8.08 10.78 -2.93
N LEU A 160 7.64 9.53 -3.00
CA LEU A 160 7.75 8.56 -1.92
C LEU A 160 9.22 8.30 -1.54
N GLU A 161 10.09 8.06 -2.53
CA GLU A 161 11.54 7.84 -2.31
C GLU A 161 12.23 9.09 -1.73
N ALA A 162 11.82 10.29 -2.16
CA ALA A 162 12.32 11.52 -1.58
C ALA A 162 11.91 11.66 -0.10
N LEU A 163 10.68 11.28 0.26
CA LEU A 163 10.21 11.28 1.64
C LEU A 163 10.91 10.19 2.48
N TRP A 164 11.22 9.03 1.89
CA TRP A 164 12.03 8.01 2.56
C TRP A 164 13.39 8.56 2.98
N SER A 165 14.03 9.32 2.10
CA SER A 165 15.34 9.91 2.40
C SER A 165 15.25 10.88 3.59
N LYS A 166 14.15 11.65 3.67
CA LYS A 166 13.89 12.56 4.81
C LYS A 166 13.60 11.80 6.10
N TRP A 167 12.82 10.71 6.02
CA TRP A 167 12.55 9.84 7.16
C TRP A 167 13.84 9.23 7.69
N ASP A 168 14.62 8.58 6.83
CA ASP A 168 15.85 7.90 7.21
C ASP A 168 16.86 8.87 7.83
N ALA A 169 17.05 10.05 7.21
CA ALA A 169 17.90 11.10 7.77
C ALA A 169 17.41 11.61 9.14
N ALA A 170 16.10 11.73 9.35
CA ALA A 170 15.53 12.13 10.63
C ALA A 170 15.72 11.06 11.72
N VAL A 171 15.62 9.78 11.35
CA VAL A 171 15.91 8.64 12.24
C VAL A 171 17.38 8.64 12.64
N ASP A 172 18.30 8.76 11.68
CA ASP A 172 19.74 8.81 11.92
C ASP A 172 20.15 10.00 12.80
N ALA A 173 19.51 11.15 12.61
CA ALA A 173 19.73 12.36 13.41
C ALA A 173 19.01 12.36 14.77
N ASN A 174 18.14 11.37 15.03
CA ASN A 174 17.22 11.34 16.18
C ASN A 174 16.39 12.64 16.33
N ASP A 175 15.96 13.20 15.19
CA ASP A 175 15.17 14.43 15.12
C ASP A 175 13.67 14.11 15.08
N ALA A 176 13.00 14.26 16.22
CA ALA A 176 11.57 14.00 16.35
C ALA A 176 10.70 14.92 15.47
N THR A 177 11.10 16.17 15.26
CA THR A 177 10.31 17.15 14.49
C THR A 177 10.42 16.86 12.99
N ALA A 178 11.62 16.56 12.51
CA ALA A 178 11.82 16.13 11.13
C ALA A 178 11.10 14.80 10.86
N LYS A 179 11.16 13.86 11.80
CA LYS A 179 10.45 12.57 11.73
C LYS A 179 8.94 12.75 11.65
N ASP A 180 8.34 13.59 12.50
CA ASP A 180 6.90 13.89 12.47
C ASP A 180 6.48 14.59 11.16
N SER A 181 7.32 15.48 10.63
CA SER A 181 7.07 16.14 9.35
C SER A 181 7.11 15.15 8.18
N ALA A 182 8.11 14.27 8.14
CA ALA A 182 8.20 13.21 7.13
C ALA A 182 7.01 12.25 7.23
N LYS A 183 6.62 11.87 8.46
CA LYS A 183 5.45 11.02 8.74
C LYS A 183 4.16 11.60 8.17
N GLN A 184 3.87 12.88 8.46
CA GLN A 184 2.67 13.55 7.94
C GLN A 184 2.66 13.62 6.41
N ALA A 185 3.82 13.91 5.81
CA ALA A 185 3.96 13.94 4.35
C ALA A 185 3.74 12.57 3.71
N LEU A 186 4.26 11.49 4.32
CA LEU A 186 4.04 10.11 3.86
C LEU A 186 2.56 9.74 3.88
N VAL A 187 1.85 10.09 4.96
CA VAL A 187 0.40 9.85 5.08
C VAL A 187 -0.37 10.58 3.98
N ALA A 188 -0.09 11.88 3.79
CA ALA A 188 -0.75 12.67 2.75
C ALA A 188 -0.51 12.08 1.36
N LEU A 189 0.74 11.68 1.06
CA LEU A 189 1.10 11.08 -0.22
C LEU A 189 0.41 9.74 -0.45
N LEU A 190 0.35 8.87 0.56
CA LEU A 190 -0.30 7.56 0.44
C LEU A 190 -1.81 7.68 0.25
N ASN A 191 -2.48 8.59 0.98
CA ASN A 191 -3.90 8.86 0.79
C ASN A 191 -4.18 9.40 -0.63
N ARG A 192 -3.37 10.35 -1.09
CA ARG A 192 -3.46 10.88 -2.46
C ARG A 192 -3.27 9.77 -3.50
N ARG A 193 -2.26 8.92 -3.31
CA ARG A 193 -1.97 7.80 -4.19
C ARG A 193 -3.10 6.75 -4.21
N SER A 194 -3.70 6.46 -3.06
CA SER A 194 -4.88 5.59 -2.95
C SER A 194 -6.02 6.12 -3.81
N TYR A 195 -6.31 7.42 -3.67
CA TYR A 195 -7.37 8.07 -4.43
C TYR A 195 -7.14 7.97 -5.95
N ILE A 196 -5.95 8.32 -6.42
CA ILE A 196 -5.59 8.24 -7.85
C ILE A 196 -5.69 6.80 -8.36
N ARG A 197 -5.26 5.81 -7.58
CA ARG A 197 -5.36 4.40 -7.97
C ARG A 197 -6.82 3.94 -8.12
N ASN A 198 -7.73 4.43 -7.29
CA ASN A 198 -9.15 4.15 -7.44
C ASN A 198 -9.70 4.78 -8.73
N LEU A 199 -9.34 6.04 -9.04
CA LEU A 199 -9.72 6.67 -10.31
C LEU A 199 -9.25 5.86 -11.53
N VAL A 200 -7.97 5.42 -11.54
CA VAL A 200 -7.44 4.59 -12.63
C VAL A 200 -8.21 3.28 -12.77
N ARG A 201 -8.56 2.63 -11.66
CA ARG A 201 -9.38 1.41 -11.68
C ARG A 201 -10.76 1.68 -12.30
N ASP A 202 -11.44 2.73 -11.85
CA ASP A 202 -12.79 3.05 -12.32
C ASP A 202 -12.79 3.41 -13.82
N VAL A 203 -11.73 4.07 -14.31
CA VAL A 203 -11.52 4.31 -15.75
C VAL A 203 -11.31 3.01 -16.52
N ASN A 204 -10.47 2.10 -16.00
CA ASN A 204 -10.23 0.81 -16.65
C ASN A 204 -11.52 -0.01 -16.77
N GLU A 205 -12.32 -0.07 -15.70
CA GLU A 205 -13.62 -0.75 -15.71
C GLU A 205 -14.58 -0.13 -16.75
N ALA A 206 -14.57 1.19 -16.91
CA ALA A 206 -15.37 1.86 -17.93
C ALA A 206 -14.88 1.63 -19.36
N LEU A 207 -13.58 1.44 -19.58
CA LEU A 207 -12.99 1.16 -20.91
C LEU A 207 -13.11 -0.31 -21.33
N GLU A 208 -13.15 -1.24 -20.36
CA GLU A 208 -13.27 -2.69 -20.58
C GLU A 208 -14.73 -3.18 -20.71
N SER A 209 -15.69 -2.45 -20.14
CA SER A 209 -17.13 -2.75 -20.24
C SER A 209 -17.74 -2.46 -21.61
#